data_AF-A0A1G1Y5P3-F1
#
_entry.id   AF-A0A1G1Y5P3-F1
#
_cell.length_a   1.000
_cell.length_b   1.000
_cell.length_c   1.000
_cell.angle_alpha   90.00
_cell.angle_beta   90.00
_cell.angle_gamma   90.00
#
_symmetry.space_group_name_H-M   'P 1'
#
loop_
_entity.id
_entity.type
_entity.pdbx_description
1 polymer ?
#
loop_
_entity_poly.entity_id
_entity_poly.type
_entity_poly.pdbx_seq_one_letter_code
_entity_poly.pdbx_strand_id
1 'polypeptide(L)'
;MPERLIKQFNKLQKTEPSMEWAENTRNFLVAKVTQDTLGKESSWAFTLRLNSMAWVKRIAPSPTKVVSFLIIIGLIGGTNMVAQAEYIPKRPLYTVKRTFEKIELVMALTPESETKVNLKHATKRKDEAVKIAQKEDIAPEEKTENINTVVKSMEQNISAANNTLQIASESDKNSESTAKLAKEINKNVSANIKDLDKVKEISSEAVGEVVDEALDELEKAEDTSIKVLIDQVQQTNEEGQTDSSEVVSKEEVKEILNVKIQRTDEKLQKIGEKVKVVGPEQQIGGPIADKSDVNQVKENSEAAQVILEEVKVLVNDNMLSEALEKFQETSKITKESEKTISKIEKVANEVIKETASTSTDKGGVKGIIELEGEDSSEVIDLKIEDILNYAPLGGEIIQSATQTPEVGTSSLNYLYSTKAKDLLKEFEE
;
A
#
# COMPACT_ATOMS: atom_id res chain seq x y z
N MET A 1 51.16 -5.61 35.86
CA MET A 1 51.83 -5.23 34.59
C MET A 1 51.09 -4.21 33.69
N PRO A 2 49.74 -4.00 33.73
CA PRO A 2 49.09 -3.10 32.77
C PRO A 2 49.30 -1.59 33.04
N GLU A 3 49.47 -1.17 34.30
CA GLU A 3 49.59 0.26 34.64
C GLU A 3 50.84 0.94 34.06
N ARG A 4 51.92 0.19 33.85
CA ARG A 4 53.19 0.73 33.31
C ARG A 4 53.07 1.04 31.82
N LEU A 5 52.31 0.23 31.08
CA LEU A 5 52.04 0.44 29.65
C LEU A 5 51.08 1.61 29.44
N ILE A 6 50.02 1.73 30.26
CA ILE A 6 49.08 2.85 30.18
C ILE A 6 49.79 4.18 30.45
N LYS A 7 50.70 4.23 31.44
CA LYS A 7 51.51 5.43 31.71
C LYS A 7 52.48 5.75 30.58
N GLN A 8 53.04 4.76 29.88
CA GLN A 8 53.91 4.99 28.72
C GLN A 8 53.10 5.49 27.51
N PHE A 9 51.91 4.93 27.27
CA PHE A 9 51.04 5.33 26.17
C PHE A 9 50.50 6.76 26.34
N ASN A 10 50.08 7.14 27.54
CA ASN A 10 49.66 8.51 27.86
C ASN A 10 50.81 9.52 27.76
N LYS A 11 52.06 9.08 27.87
CA LYS A 11 53.24 9.94 27.66
C LYS A 11 53.54 10.16 26.18
N LEU A 12 53.26 9.17 25.33
CA LEU A 12 53.43 9.24 23.88
C LEU A 12 52.36 10.08 23.19
N GLN A 13 51.14 10.15 23.73
CA GLN A 13 50.09 11.02 23.18
C GLN A 13 50.43 12.52 23.26
N LYS A 14 51.38 12.92 24.12
CA LYS A 14 51.77 14.33 24.29
C LYS A 14 53.04 14.72 23.54
N THR A 15 53.66 13.80 22.82
CA THR A 15 54.84 14.10 21.99
C THR A 15 54.40 14.19 20.54
N GLU A 16 54.48 15.39 19.97
CA GLU A 16 54.33 15.56 18.52
C GLU A 16 55.37 14.67 17.79
N PRO A 17 54.98 14.06 16.66
CA PRO A 17 55.92 13.26 15.88
C PRO A 17 57.12 14.13 15.48
N SER A 18 58.33 13.58 15.56
CA SER A 18 59.50 14.31 15.11
C SER A 18 59.35 14.69 13.64
N MET A 19 59.85 15.88 13.28
CA MET A 19 59.76 16.40 11.92
C MET A 19 60.33 15.40 10.88
N GLU A 20 61.39 14.69 11.27
CA GLU A 20 62.01 13.61 10.48
C GLU A 20 61.09 12.40 10.27
N TRP A 21 60.31 11.99 11.29
CA TRP A 21 59.33 10.90 11.14
C TRP A 21 58.17 11.32 10.23
N ALA A 22 57.68 12.55 10.37
CA ALA A 22 56.61 13.08 9.54
C ALA A 22 57.05 13.17 8.07
N GLU A 23 58.28 13.64 7.82
CA GLU A 23 58.86 13.72 6.49
C GLU A 23 59.07 12.33 5.85
N ASN A 24 59.62 11.37 6.61
CA ASN A 24 59.79 9.99 6.13
C ASN A 24 58.44 9.31 5.83
N THR A 25 57.44 9.53 6.69
CA THR A 25 56.09 8.98 6.48
C THR A 25 55.42 9.61 5.26
N ARG A 26 55.54 10.93 5.09
CA ARG A 26 55.05 11.64 3.90
C ARG A 26 55.72 11.12 2.64
N ASN A 27 57.05 10.99 2.63
CA ASN A 27 57.79 10.50 1.46
C ASN A 27 57.44 9.05 1.14
N PHE A 28 57.25 8.20 2.15
CA PHE A 28 56.78 6.83 1.98
C PHE A 28 55.37 6.77 1.38
N LEU A 29 54.43 7.55 1.91
CA LEU A 29 53.05 7.59 1.42
C LEU A 29 52.99 8.16 0.00
N VAL A 30 53.73 9.24 -0.28
CA VAL A 30 53.81 9.82 -1.62
C VAL A 30 54.39 8.78 -2.58
N ALA A 31 55.51 8.14 -2.27
CA ALA A 31 56.11 7.11 -3.11
C ALA A 31 55.15 5.93 -3.39
N LYS A 32 54.35 5.53 -2.40
CA LYS A 32 53.33 4.48 -2.57
C LYS A 32 52.19 4.93 -3.48
N VAL A 33 51.71 6.16 -3.33
CA VAL A 33 50.69 6.74 -4.20
C VAL A 33 51.23 6.93 -5.63
N THR A 34 52.47 7.39 -5.83
CA THR A 34 53.06 7.48 -7.18
C THR A 34 53.30 6.11 -7.81
N GLN A 35 53.67 5.10 -7.01
CA GLN A 35 53.79 3.72 -7.49
C GLN A 35 52.44 3.13 -7.90
N ASP A 36 51.36 3.43 -7.19
CA ASP A 36 50.00 2.96 -7.50
C ASP A 36 49.34 3.75 -8.66
N THR A 37 49.74 5.01 -8.88
CA THR A 37 49.15 5.88 -9.92
C THR A 37 49.87 5.86 -11.27
N LEU A 38 51.15 5.45 -11.33
CA LEU A 38 51.94 5.50 -12.57
C LEU A 38 52.50 4.13 -13.03
N GLY A 39 52.10 3.03 -12.40
CA GLY A 39 52.61 1.68 -12.67
C GLY A 39 51.76 0.83 -13.62
N LYS A 40 51.87 1.08 -14.94
CA LYS A 40 51.41 0.24 -16.07
C LYS A 40 49.90 -0.04 -16.16
N GLU A 41 49.37 0.08 -17.38
CA GLU A 41 48.09 -0.47 -17.83
C GLU A 41 48.08 -2.02 -17.73
N SER A 42 48.20 -2.55 -16.53
CA SER A 42 47.73 -3.89 -16.22
C SER A 42 46.22 -3.76 -16.14
N SER A 43 45.54 -4.01 -17.26
CA SER A 43 44.09 -4.17 -17.34
C SER A 43 43.61 -4.87 -16.07
N TRP A 44 42.92 -4.14 -15.20
CA TRP A 44 42.36 -4.63 -13.94
C TRP A 44 41.49 -5.88 -14.17
N ALA A 45 40.97 -6.04 -15.40
CA ALA A 45 40.28 -7.25 -15.84
C ALA A 45 41.19 -8.48 -15.89
N PHE A 46 42.49 -8.35 -16.18
CA PHE A 46 43.44 -9.47 -16.24
C PHE A 46 43.86 -9.97 -14.86
N THR A 47 44.10 -9.07 -13.90
CA THR A 47 44.42 -9.43 -12.51
C THR A 47 43.19 -9.98 -11.77
N LEU A 48 41.98 -9.44 -12.00
CA LEU A 48 40.74 -10.05 -11.53
C LEU A 48 40.52 -11.45 -12.12
N ARG A 49 40.82 -11.66 -13.41
CA ARG A 49 40.59 -12.95 -14.09
C ARG A 49 41.54 -14.05 -13.60
N LEU A 50 42.79 -13.73 -13.28
CA LEU A 50 43.75 -14.73 -12.78
C LEU A 50 43.56 -15.05 -11.30
N ASN A 51 43.23 -14.07 -10.46
CA ASN A 51 43.06 -14.31 -9.01
C ASN A 51 41.68 -14.93 -8.69
N SER A 52 40.63 -14.56 -9.44
CA SER A 52 39.31 -15.22 -9.33
C SER A 52 39.37 -16.68 -9.78
N MET A 53 40.16 -17.05 -10.79
CA MET A 53 40.31 -18.46 -11.20
C MET A 53 40.94 -19.34 -10.11
N ALA A 54 41.90 -18.83 -9.34
CA ALA A 54 42.51 -19.56 -8.24
C ALA A 54 41.53 -19.73 -7.06
N TRP A 55 40.74 -18.70 -6.76
CA TRP A 55 39.73 -18.74 -5.69
C TRP A 55 38.53 -19.63 -6.06
N VAL A 56 38.04 -19.54 -7.30
CA VAL A 56 36.94 -20.36 -7.82
C VAL A 56 37.32 -21.84 -7.90
N LYS A 57 38.57 -22.18 -8.28
CA LYS A 57 39.06 -23.58 -8.24
C LYS A 57 39.12 -24.16 -6.82
N ARG A 58 39.28 -23.33 -5.79
CA ARG A 58 39.28 -23.74 -4.38
C ARG A 58 37.87 -24.00 -3.84
N ILE A 59 36.87 -23.27 -4.32
CA ILE A 59 35.49 -23.34 -3.82
C ILE A 59 34.63 -24.29 -4.67
N ALA A 60 34.97 -24.47 -5.95
CA ALA A 60 34.24 -25.28 -6.93
C ALA A 60 35.21 -26.16 -7.74
N PRO A 61 35.63 -27.33 -7.22
CA PRO A 61 36.64 -28.17 -7.88
C PRO A 61 36.16 -28.86 -9.16
N SER A 62 34.86 -28.87 -9.45
CA SER A 62 34.32 -29.46 -10.69
C SER A 62 34.02 -28.39 -11.74
N PRO A 63 34.33 -28.64 -13.03
CA PRO A 63 34.03 -27.71 -14.12
C PRO A 63 32.53 -27.40 -14.24
N THR A 64 31.65 -28.32 -13.83
CA THR A 64 30.20 -28.07 -13.74
C THR A 64 29.83 -26.97 -12.76
N LYS A 65 30.45 -26.92 -11.57
CA LYS A 65 30.19 -25.88 -10.56
C LYS A 65 30.71 -24.50 -10.98
N VAL A 66 31.81 -24.45 -11.74
CA VAL A 66 32.35 -23.20 -12.31
C VAL A 66 31.40 -22.62 -13.35
N VAL A 67 30.83 -23.46 -14.22
CA VAL A 67 29.81 -23.05 -15.19
C VAL A 67 28.55 -22.54 -14.47
N SER A 68 28.09 -23.23 -13.41
CA SER A 68 26.96 -22.75 -12.60
C SER A 68 27.24 -21.39 -11.95
N PHE A 69 28.44 -21.20 -11.38
CA PHE A 69 28.85 -19.93 -10.77
C PHE A 69 28.97 -18.80 -11.80
N LEU A 70 29.49 -19.08 -12.99
CA LEU A 70 29.57 -18.11 -14.09
C LEU A 70 28.20 -17.79 -14.70
N ILE A 71 27.25 -18.73 -14.71
CA ILE A 71 25.85 -18.45 -15.07
C ILE A 71 25.22 -17.54 -14.00
N ILE A 72 25.48 -17.80 -12.72
CA ILE A 72 25.02 -16.95 -11.61
C ILE A 72 25.62 -15.53 -11.74
N ILE A 73 26.92 -15.39 -12.01
CA ILE A 73 27.56 -14.09 -12.23
C ILE A 73 27.12 -13.43 -13.54
N GLY A 74 26.92 -14.18 -14.61
CA GLY A 74 26.40 -13.69 -15.89
C GLY A 74 24.98 -13.14 -15.76
N LEU A 75 24.15 -13.77 -14.92
CA LEU A 75 22.83 -13.26 -14.54
C LEU A 75 22.92 -12.00 -13.65
N ILE A 76 23.95 -11.88 -12.80
CA ILE A 76 24.22 -10.68 -11.99
C ILE A 76 24.71 -9.50 -12.84
N GLY A 77 25.50 -9.77 -13.90
CA GLY A 77 26.06 -8.74 -14.79
C GLY A 77 25.07 -8.17 -15.82
N GLY A 78 23.97 -8.85 -16.10
CA GLY A 78 22.89 -8.38 -16.97
C GLY A 78 21.83 -7.58 -16.22
N THR A 79 22.22 -6.51 -15.52
CA THR A 79 21.35 -5.74 -14.59
C THR A 79 20.06 -5.19 -15.22
N ASN A 80 20.00 -5.04 -16.55
CA ASN A 80 18.80 -4.57 -17.24
C ASN A 80 17.78 -5.67 -17.59
N MET A 81 18.17 -6.95 -17.70
CA MET A 81 17.22 -8.04 -17.98
C MET A 81 16.53 -8.55 -16.71
N VAL A 82 17.19 -8.45 -15.55
CA VAL A 82 16.58 -8.79 -14.25
C VAL A 82 15.54 -7.76 -13.82
N ALA A 83 15.64 -6.51 -14.27
CA ALA A 83 14.63 -5.48 -14.04
C ALA A 83 13.30 -5.75 -14.78
N GLN A 84 13.36 -6.52 -15.88
CA GLN A 84 12.18 -7.03 -16.60
C GLN A 84 11.78 -8.45 -16.18
N ALA A 85 12.45 -9.04 -15.17
CA ALA A 85 12.04 -10.33 -14.63
C ALA A 85 10.55 -10.26 -14.29
N GLU A 86 9.77 -11.11 -14.96
CA GLU A 86 8.31 -11.09 -14.94
C GLU A 86 7.80 -10.98 -13.49
N TYR A 87 6.98 -9.98 -13.22
CA TYR A 87 6.33 -9.73 -11.92
C TYR A 87 5.25 -10.78 -11.59
N ILE A 88 5.17 -11.86 -12.37
CA ILE A 88 4.18 -12.93 -12.26
C ILE A 88 4.80 -14.07 -11.45
N PRO A 89 4.26 -14.42 -10.26
CA PRO A 89 4.85 -15.41 -9.36
C PRO A 89 5.16 -16.78 -9.96
N LYS A 90 4.36 -17.24 -10.95
CA LYS A 90 4.50 -18.55 -11.59
C LYS A 90 5.64 -18.64 -12.61
N ARG A 91 6.31 -17.53 -12.92
CA ARG A 91 7.35 -17.49 -13.94
C ARG A 91 8.72 -17.85 -13.36
N PRO A 92 9.60 -18.55 -14.10
CA PRO A 92 10.88 -19.02 -13.58
C PRO A 92 11.80 -17.89 -13.10
N LEU A 93 11.73 -16.72 -13.74
CA LEU A 93 12.51 -15.54 -13.35
C LEU A 93 12.08 -14.96 -12.00
N TYR A 94 10.83 -15.18 -11.58
CA TYR A 94 10.34 -14.75 -10.28
C TYR A 94 11.06 -15.49 -9.14
N THR A 95 11.32 -16.80 -9.29
CA THR A 95 12.10 -17.59 -8.32
C THR A 95 13.53 -17.03 -8.14
N VAL A 96 14.16 -16.62 -9.24
CA VAL A 96 15.50 -15.99 -9.20
C VAL A 96 15.43 -14.68 -8.42
N LYS A 97 14.45 -13.82 -8.70
CA LYS A 97 14.20 -12.58 -7.96
C LYS A 97 14.00 -12.83 -6.46
N ARG A 98 13.14 -13.79 -6.08
CA ARG A 98 12.92 -14.17 -4.68
C ARG A 98 14.19 -14.69 -4.00
N THR A 99 15.08 -15.34 -4.76
CA THR A 99 16.38 -15.79 -4.22
C THR A 99 17.30 -14.60 -3.91
N PHE A 100 17.38 -13.60 -4.79
CA PHE A 100 18.13 -12.38 -4.52
C PHE A 100 17.57 -11.61 -3.31
N GLU A 101 16.25 -11.53 -3.18
CA GLU A 101 15.60 -10.91 -2.02
C GLU A 101 15.96 -11.62 -0.70
N LYS A 102 15.99 -12.95 -0.67
CA LYS A 102 16.46 -13.69 0.50
C LYS A 102 17.92 -13.40 0.83
N ILE A 103 18.78 -13.24 -0.18
CA ILE A 103 20.18 -12.87 0.03
C ILE A 103 20.28 -11.45 0.59
N GLU A 104 19.49 -10.49 0.08
CA GLU A 104 19.40 -9.14 0.66
C GLU A 104 19.02 -9.20 2.14
N LEU A 105 18.04 -10.03 2.52
CA LEU A 105 17.60 -10.18 3.90
C LEU A 105 18.67 -10.83 4.80
N VAL A 106 19.36 -11.87 4.32
CA VAL A 106 20.46 -12.52 5.07
C VAL A 106 21.65 -11.58 5.28
N MET A 107 21.85 -10.61 4.40
CA MET A 107 22.89 -9.58 4.55
C MET A 107 22.46 -8.40 5.43
N ALA A 108 21.19 -8.33 5.83
CA ALA A 108 20.67 -7.30 6.73
C ALA A 108 20.96 -7.70 8.19
N LEU A 109 22.16 -7.37 8.66
CA LEU A 109 22.68 -7.87 9.95
C LEU A 109 22.14 -7.14 11.19
N THR A 110 21.48 -6.00 11.02
CA THR A 110 20.89 -5.22 12.11
C THR A 110 19.37 -5.11 11.98
N PRO A 111 18.61 -4.98 13.08
CA PRO A 111 17.16 -4.83 13.04
C PRO A 111 16.69 -3.67 12.14
N GLU A 112 17.41 -2.55 12.11
CA GLU A 112 17.07 -1.41 11.25
C GLU A 112 17.29 -1.75 9.78
N SER A 113 18.40 -2.43 9.46
CA SER A 113 18.67 -2.88 8.10
C SER A 113 17.66 -3.93 7.63
N GLU A 114 17.24 -4.83 8.52
CA GLU A 114 16.26 -5.87 8.23
C GLU A 114 14.89 -5.25 7.97
N THR A 115 14.47 -4.30 8.80
CA THR A 115 13.25 -3.50 8.61
C THR A 115 13.25 -2.82 7.24
N LYS A 116 14.37 -2.18 6.87
CA LYS A 116 14.51 -1.49 5.58
C LYS A 116 14.41 -2.45 4.39
N VAL A 117 15.04 -3.63 4.50
CA VAL A 117 14.96 -4.65 3.44
C VAL A 117 13.54 -5.19 3.29
N ASN A 118 12.87 -5.50 4.40
CA ASN A 118 11.48 -5.95 4.39
C ASN A 118 10.53 -4.88 3.81
N LEU A 119 10.68 -3.61 4.21
CA LEU A 119 9.90 -2.50 3.67
C LEU A 119 10.12 -2.29 2.16
N LYS A 120 11.38 -2.42 1.70
CA LYS A 120 11.73 -2.41 0.27
C LYS A 120 11.04 -3.55 -0.47
N HIS A 121 11.01 -4.76 0.09
CA HIS A 121 10.35 -5.90 -0.54
C HIS A 121 8.84 -5.75 -0.56
N ALA A 122 8.22 -5.23 0.51
CA ALA A 122 6.80 -4.91 0.54
C ALA A 122 6.41 -3.90 -0.56
N THR A 123 7.18 -2.83 -0.71
CA THR A 123 6.96 -1.82 -1.78
C THR A 123 7.06 -2.43 -3.17
N LYS A 124 8.04 -3.33 -3.41
CA LYS A 124 8.15 -4.08 -4.66
C LYS A 124 6.92 -4.96 -4.91
N ARG A 125 6.42 -5.66 -3.89
CA ARG A 125 5.20 -6.49 -4.01
C ARG A 125 3.98 -5.63 -4.35
N LYS A 126 3.82 -4.47 -3.72
CA LYS A 126 2.76 -3.51 -4.07
C LYS A 126 2.82 -3.12 -5.56
N ASP A 127 4.01 -2.78 -6.07
CA ASP A 127 4.19 -2.42 -7.48
C ASP A 127 3.87 -3.58 -8.42
N GLU A 128 4.21 -4.81 -8.03
CA GLU A 128 3.87 -6.02 -8.76
C GLU A 128 2.35 -6.24 -8.79
N ALA A 129 1.66 -6.07 -7.66
CA ALA A 129 0.21 -6.24 -7.56
C ALA A 129 -0.52 -5.24 -8.48
N VAL A 130 -0.13 -3.96 -8.45
CA VAL A 130 -0.67 -2.91 -9.35
C VAL A 130 -0.45 -3.29 -10.82
N LYS A 131 0.76 -3.73 -11.19
CA LYS A 131 1.07 -4.13 -12.56
C LYS A 131 0.27 -5.35 -13.02
N ILE A 132 0.05 -6.34 -12.15
CA ILE A 132 -0.79 -7.49 -12.46
C ILE A 132 -2.25 -7.05 -12.62
N ALA A 133 -2.75 -6.18 -11.74
CA ALA A 133 -4.12 -5.66 -11.78
C ALA A 133 -4.43 -4.87 -13.06
N GLN A 134 -3.45 -4.16 -13.62
CA GLN A 134 -3.62 -3.37 -14.86
C GLN A 134 -3.45 -4.18 -16.14
N LYS A 135 -3.02 -5.45 -16.04
CA LYS A 135 -2.69 -6.26 -17.20
C LYS A 135 -3.93 -6.96 -17.77
N GLU A 136 -4.11 -6.88 -19.09
CA GLU A 136 -5.27 -7.42 -19.82
C GLU A 136 -5.02 -8.82 -20.40
N ASP A 137 -3.77 -9.18 -20.71
CA ASP A 137 -3.37 -10.46 -21.34
C ASP A 137 -3.24 -11.63 -20.35
N ILE A 138 -3.74 -11.49 -19.12
CA ILE A 138 -3.76 -12.55 -18.11
C ILE A 138 -5.21 -12.99 -17.88
N ALA A 139 -5.47 -14.30 -17.90
CA ALA A 139 -6.78 -14.85 -17.60
C ALA A 139 -7.27 -14.38 -16.21
N PRO A 140 -8.57 -14.06 -16.02
CA PRO A 140 -9.09 -13.50 -14.77
C PRO A 140 -8.76 -14.34 -13.51
N GLU A 141 -8.80 -15.66 -13.63
CA GLU A 141 -8.49 -16.59 -12.54
C GLU A 141 -6.99 -16.56 -12.19
N GLU A 142 -6.13 -16.58 -13.22
CA GLU A 142 -4.67 -16.49 -13.03
C GLU A 142 -4.27 -15.13 -12.46
N LYS A 143 -4.94 -14.06 -12.90
CA LYS A 143 -4.76 -12.70 -12.40
C LYS A 143 -5.08 -12.62 -10.91
N THR A 144 -6.23 -13.15 -10.49
CA THR A 144 -6.65 -13.22 -9.09
C THR A 144 -5.63 -13.98 -8.23
N GLU A 145 -5.20 -15.16 -8.67
CA GLU A 145 -4.22 -15.98 -7.93
C GLU A 145 -2.85 -15.29 -7.80
N ASN A 146 -2.38 -14.65 -8.88
CA ASN A 146 -1.11 -13.94 -8.87
C ASN A 146 -1.15 -12.71 -7.95
N ILE A 147 -2.24 -11.93 -7.97
CA ILE A 147 -2.42 -10.78 -7.06
C ILE A 147 -2.44 -11.28 -5.61
N ASN A 148 -3.23 -12.30 -5.30
CA ASN A 148 -3.31 -12.87 -3.95
C ASN A 148 -1.94 -13.33 -3.44
N THR A 149 -1.15 -13.98 -4.29
CA THR A 149 0.21 -14.42 -3.94
C THR A 149 1.15 -13.25 -3.63
N VAL A 150 1.07 -12.18 -4.44
CA VAL A 150 1.92 -11.00 -4.28
C VAL A 150 1.51 -10.18 -3.06
N VAL A 151 0.21 -9.95 -2.87
CA VAL A 151 -0.36 -9.20 -1.73
C VAL A 151 -0.08 -9.95 -0.42
N LYS A 152 -0.23 -11.27 -0.37
CA LYS A 152 0.15 -12.07 0.80
C LYS A 152 1.65 -11.99 1.12
N SER A 153 2.50 -11.98 0.08
CA SER A 153 3.93 -11.76 0.30
C SER A 153 4.22 -10.33 0.77
N MET A 154 3.42 -9.34 0.38
CA MET A 154 3.53 -7.96 0.85
C MET A 154 3.20 -7.88 2.34
N GLU A 155 2.05 -8.43 2.74
CA GLU A 155 1.59 -8.55 4.13
C GLU A 155 2.69 -9.17 5.01
N GLN A 156 3.26 -10.30 4.61
CA GLN A 156 4.36 -10.96 5.33
C GLN A 156 5.57 -10.04 5.51
N ASN A 157 5.97 -9.32 4.47
CA ASN A 157 7.10 -8.39 4.54
C ASN A 157 6.79 -7.19 5.43
N ILE A 158 5.57 -6.65 5.41
CA ILE A 158 5.15 -5.56 6.30
C ILE A 158 5.12 -6.03 7.75
N SER A 159 4.58 -7.22 8.02
CA SER A 159 4.58 -7.79 9.36
C SER A 159 6.00 -8.01 9.89
N ALA A 160 6.90 -8.53 9.05
CA ALA A 160 8.32 -8.66 9.40
C ALA A 160 8.99 -7.30 9.64
N ALA A 161 8.71 -6.29 8.82
CA ALA A 161 9.20 -4.92 9.02
C ALA A 161 8.67 -4.32 10.34
N ASN A 162 7.40 -4.54 10.67
CA ASN A 162 6.79 -4.08 11.91
C ASN A 162 7.46 -4.71 13.14
N ASN A 163 7.63 -6.04 13.13
CA ASN A 163 8.29 -6.77 14.22
C ASN A 163 9.76 -6.33 14.40
N THR A 164 10.50 -6.15 13.30
CA THR A 164 11.90 -5.72 13.35
C THR A 164 12.06 -4.26 13.76
N LEU A 165 11.11 -3.38 13.40
CA LEU A 165 11.04 -2.02 13.92
C LEU A 165 10.81 -2.01 15.43
N GLN A 166 9.87 -2.84 15.92
CA GLN A 166 9.61 -2.96 17.35
C GLN A 166 10.88 -3.39 18.10
N ILE A 167 11.59 -4.40 17.61
CA ILE A 167 12.88 -4.85 18.18
C ILE A 167 13.92 -3.72 18.18
N ALA A 168 14.02 -2.95 17.08
CA ALA A 168 14.93 -1.81 16.99
C ALA A 168 14.58 -0.73 18.04
N SER A 169 13.28 -0.43 18.21
CA SER A 169 12.80 0.56 19.18
C SER A 169 13.00 0.15 20.64
N GLU A 170 12.91 -1.15 20.94
CA GLU A 170 13.16 -1.67 22.29
C GLU A 170 14.66 -1.72 22.63
N SER A 171 15.50 -1.94 21.62
CA SER A 171 16.96 -2.06 21.78
C SER A 171 17.64 -0.70 21.99
N ASP A 172 17.19 0.34 21.27
CA ASP A 172 17.73 1.70 21.37
C ASP A 172 16.60 2.73 21.22
N LYS A 173 15.99 3.06 22.35
CA LYS A 173 14.80 3.93 22.44
C LYS A 173 15.01 5.36 21.96
N ASN A 174 16.26 5.82 21.89
CA ASN A 174 16.62 7.17 21.47
C ASN A 174 17.39 7.19 20.14
N SER A 175 17.37 6.08 19.41
CA SER A 175 18.11 5.95 18.16
C SER A 175 17.55 6.86 17.06
N GLU A 176 18.37 7.81 16.61
CA GLU A 176 18.08 8.63 15.42
C GLU A 176 17.75 7.75 14.19
N SER A 177 18.42 6.60 14.03
CA SER A 177 18.14 5.69 12.93
C SER A 177 16.76 5.03 13.04
N THR A 178 16.33 4.64 14.24
CA THR A 178 15.00 4.05 14.46
C THR A 178 13.90 5.08 14.18
N ALA A 179 14.09 6.33 14.60
CA ALA A 179 13.18 7.43 14.30
C ALA A 179 13.08 7.69 12.77
N LYS A 180 14.22 7.76 12.07
CA LYS A 180 14.24 7.90 10.60
C LYS A 180 13.53 6.74 9.90
N LEU A 181 13.72 5.53 10.40
CA LEU A 181 13.09 4.33 9.86
C LEU A 181 11.57 4.32 10.10
N ALA A 182 11.11 4.74 11.28
CA ALA A 182 9.68 4.91 11.58
C ALA A 182 9.02 5.94 10.65
N LYS A 183 9.71 7.04 10.31
CA LYS A 183 9.23 7.99 9.28
C LYS A 183 9.16 7.35 7.89
N GLU A 184 10.20 6.59 7.52
CA GLU A 184 10.23 5.90 6.22
C GLU A 184 9.09 4.88 6.11
N ILE A 185 8.76 4.18 7.20
CA ILE A 185 7.59 3.29 7.27
C ILE A 185 6.30 4.07 7.08
N ASN A 186 6.04 5.13 7.85
CA ASN A 186 4.82 5.94 7.72
C ASN A 186 4.61 6.43 6.28
N LYS A 187 5.65 6.99 5.66
CA LYS A 187 5.59 7.48 4.28
C LYS A 187 5.28 6.36 3.28
N ASN A 188 5.94 5.20 3.41
CA ASN A 188 5.71 4.07 2.53
C ASN A 188 4.35 3.42 2.75
N VAL A 189 3.89 3.29 4.00
CA VAL A 189 2.59 2.73 4.34
C VAL A 189 1.46 3.58 3.74
N SER A 190 1.49 4.89 3.96
CA SER A 190 0.50 5.81 3.39
C SER A 190 0.44 5.72 1.85
N ALA A 191 1.59 5.60 1.17
CA ALA A 191 1.63 5.40 -0.28
C ALA A 191 1.09 4.02 -0.71
N ASN A 192 1.43 2.97 0.04
CA ASN A 192 1.03 1.60 -0.25
C ASN A 192 -0.49 1.39 -0.08
N ILE A 193 -1.10 2.00 0.93
CA ILE A 193 -2.57 1.94 1.17
C ILE A 193 -3.32 2.47 -0.06
N LYS A 194 -2.97 3.67 -0.54
CA LYS A 194 -3.63 4.29 -1.70
C LYS A 194 -3.54 3.46 -2.98
N ASP A 195 -2.42 2.76 -3.17
CA ASP A 195 -2.23 1.92 -4.35
C ASP A 195 -2.92 0.56 -4.22
N LEU A 196 -3.00 -0.02 -3.01
CA LEU A 196 -3.78 -1.22 -2.77
C LEU A 196 -5.29 -0.98 -2.89
N ASP A 197 -5.78 0.19 -2.49
CA ASP A 197 -7.19 0.57 -2.74
C ASP A 197 -7.53 0.54 -4.24
N LYS A 198 -6.63 1.04 -5.10
CA LYS A 198 -6.81 0.93 -6.56
C LYS A 198 -6.78 -0.52 -7.05
N VAL A 199 -5.92 -1.36 -6.47
CA VAL A 199 -5.90 -2.80 -6.79
C VAL A 199 -7.24 -3.43 -6.42
N LYS A 200 -7.81 -3.07 -5.26
CA LYS A 200 -9.14 -3.54 -4.82
C LYS A 200 -10.25 -3.09 -5.78
N GLU A 201 -10.20 -1.84 -6.26
CA GLU A 201 -11.20 -1.28 -7.19
C GLU A 201 -11.16 -1.94 -8.58
N ILE A 202 -9.98 -2.32 -9.08
CA ILE A 202 -9.81 -2.85 -10.44
C ILE A 202 -9.89 -4.39 -10.48
N SER A 203 -9.73 -5.06 -9.34
CA SER A 203 -9.66 -6.52 -9.25
C SER A 203 -11.01 -7.17 -8.98
N SER A 204 -11.07 -8.50 -9.12
CA SER A 204 -12.24 -9.27 -8.74
C SER A 204 -12.48 -9.21 -7.23
N GLU A 205 -13.73 -9.46 -6.81
CA GLU A 205 -14.13 -9.47 -5.40
C GLU A 205 -13.31 -10.45 -4.54
N ALA A 206 -12.84 -11.57 -5.13
CA ALA A 206 -11.99 -12.55 -4.47
C ALA A 206 -10.60 -12.01 -4.08
N VAL A 207 -10.11 -10.96 -4.76
CA VAL A 207 -8.88 -10.24 -4.38
C VAL A 207 -9.12 -9.33 -3.18
N GLY A 208 -10.36 -8.83 -3.01
CA GLY A 208 -10.71 -7.86 -1.98
C GLY A 208 -10.36 -8.30 -0.57
N GLU A 209 -10.64 -9.56 -0.22
CA GLU A 209 -10.35 -10.08 1.13
C GLU A 209 -8.85 -10.11 1.46
N VAL A 210 -8.02 -10.56 0.51
CA VAL A 210 -6.55 -10.60 0.71
C VAL A 210 -5.95 -9.20 0.74
N VAL A 211 -6.51 -8.26 -0.03
CA VAL A 211 -6.11 -6.85 0.03
C VAL A 211 -6.49 -6.24 1.37
N ASP A 212 -7.67 -6.56 1.91
CA ASP A 212 -8.11 -6.07 3.22
C ASP A 212 -7.20 -6.56 4.35
N GLU A 213 -6.78 -7.83 4.34
CA GLU A 213 -5.79 -8.37 5.28
C GLU A 213 -4.45 -7.62 5.19
N ALA A 214 -3.98 -7.30 3.97
CA ALA A 214 -2.74 -6.55 3.78
C ALA A 214 -2.87 -5.07 4.20
N LEU A 215 -4.02 -4.44 3.98
CA LEU A 215 -4.33 -3.09 4.47
C LEU A 215 -4.34 -3.05 6.00
N ASP A 216 -4.90 -4.08 6.65
CA ASP A 216 -4.88 -4.21 8.10
C ASP A 216 -3.46 -4.29 8.66
N GLU A 217 -2.58 -5.07 8.03
CA GLU A 217 -1.19 -5.19 8.48
C GLU A 217 -0.37 -3.92 8.22
N LEU A 218 -0.66 -3.20 7.13
CA LEU A 218 -0.12 -1.86 6.88
C LEU A 218 -0.52 -0.87 7.98
N GLU A 219 -1.79 -0.83 8.35
CA GLU A 219 -2.27 0.08 9.40
C GLU A 219 -1.64 -0.21 10.76
N LYS A 220 -1.41 -1.49 11.11
CA LYS A 220 -0.66 -1.87 12.32
C LYS A 220 0.79 -1.41 12.27
N ALA A 221 1.47 -1.59 11.13
CA ALA A 221 2.84 -1.11 10.96
C ALA A 221 2.92 0.42 11.09
N GLU A 222 1.90 1.12 10.59
CA GLU A 222 1.75 2.56 10.77
C GLU A 222 1.59 2.93 12.25
N ASP A 223 0.67 2.29 12.98
CA ASP A 223 0.46 2.51 14.41
C ASP A 223 1.74 2.33 15.24
N THR A 224 2.48 1.24 15.00
CA THR A 224 3.76 1.01 15.68
C THR A 224 4.75 2.10 15.35
N SER A 225 4.86 2.50 14.08
CA SER A 225 5.79 3.53 13.67
C SER A 225 5.45 4.91 14.26
N ILE A 226 4.16 5.27 14.35
CA ILE A 226 3.72 6.50 15.02
C ILE A 226 4.04 6.43 16.51
N LYS A 227 3.78 5.29 17.16
CA LYS A 227 4.12 5.09 18.57
C LYS A 227 5.61 5.31 18.84
N VAL A 228 6.49 4.74 18.00
CA VAL A 228 7.94 4.94 18.10
C VAL A 228 8.32 6.43 17.98
N LEU A 229 7.67 7.17 17.07
CA LEU A 229 7.91 8.61 16.92
C LEU A 229 7.41 9.40 18.14
N ILE A 230 6.26 9.04 18.72
CA ILE A 230 5.73 9.66 19.94
C ILE A 230 6.67 9.41 21.12
N ASP A 231 7.12 8.17 21.32
CA ASP A 231 8.02 7.77 22.40
C ASP A 231 9.37 8.54 22.33
N GLN A 232 9.88 8.77 21.11
CA GLN A 232 11.08 9.59 20.87
C GLN A 232 10.86 11.06 21.25
N VAL A 233 9.73 11.64 20.83
CA VAL A 233 9.37 13.02 21.13
C VAL A 233 9.20 13.22 22.64
N GLN A 234 8.54 12.30 23.34
CA GLN A 234 8.34 12.39 24.79
C GLN A 234 9.66 12.37 25.56
N GLN A 235 10.57 11.44 25.23
CA GLN A 235 11.89 11.37 25.86
C GLN A 235 12.72 12.64 25.67
N THR A 236 12.69 13.23 24.47
CA THR A 236 13.45 14.46 24.16
C THR A 236 12.99 15.66 25.01
N ASN A 237 11.71 15.71 25.42
CA ASN A 237 11.18 16.78 26.26
C ASN A 237 11.52 16.62 27.75
N GLU A 238 11.63 15.38 28.23
CA GLU A 238 11.93 15.11 29.64
C GLU A 238 13.42 15.36 29.98
N GLU A 239 14.32 15.10 29.03
CA GLU A 239 15.77 15.21 29.26
C GLU A 239 16.31 16.64 29.13
N GLY A 240 15.47 17.64 28.78
CA GLY A 240 15.87 19.04 28.69
C GLY A 240 17.00 19.31 27.68
N GLN A 241 17.20 18.39 26.73
CA GLN A 241 18.34 18.38 25.82
C GLN A 241 18.01 19.24 24.58
N THR A 242 18.19 20.56 24.72
CA THR A 242 17.91 21.58 23.68
C THR A 242 18.94 21.66 22.56
N ASP A 243 19.92 20.76 22.47
CA ASP A 243 20.99 20.87 21.48
C ASP A 243 20.80 19.95 20.25
N SER A 244 20.05 20.50 19.28
CA SER A 244 20.42 20.55 17.86
C SER A 244 20.43 19.26 17.01
N SER A 245 19.85 18.15 17.47
CA SER A 245 19.56 17.02 16.58
C SER A 245 18.19 16.40 16.88
N GLU A 246 17.16 17.23 17.03
CA GLU A 246 15.79 16.74 17.10
C GLU A 246 15.44 16.12 15.73
N VAL A 247 15.57 14.80 15.66
CA VAL A 247 15.36 14.02 14.44
C VAL A 247 13.90 14.06 14.01
N VAL A 248 12.98 14.24 14.97
CA VAL A 248 11.52 14.24 14.82
C VAL A 248 10.95 15.36 15.67
N SER A 249 10.28 16.34 15.06
CA SER A 249 9.58 17.38 15.83
C SER A 249 8.17 16.93 16.23
N LYS A 250 7.62 17.55 17.28
CA LYS A 250 6.21 17.38 17.67
C LYS A 250 5.26 17.65 16.50
N GLU A 251 5.54 18.70 15.75
CA GLU A 251 4.74 19.14 14.61
C GLU A 251 4.70 18.09 13.49
N GLU A 252 5.82 17.40 13.26
CA GLU A 252 5.89 16.33 12.27
C GLU A 252 5.06 15.12 12.67
N VAL A 253 5.08 14.73 13.96
CA VAL A 253 4.22 13.65 14.46
C VAL A 253 2.74 14.03 14.35
N LYS A 254 2.39 15.29 14.63
CA LYS A 254 1.03 15.81 14.40
C LYS A 254 0.62 15.72 12.94
N GLU A 255 1.51 16.09 12.01
CA GLU A 255 1.24 16.01 10.58
C GLU A 255 0.96 14.56 10.15
N ILE A 256 1.79 13.62 10.59
CA ILE A 256 1.59 12.18 10.29
C ILE A 256 0.25 11.69 10.85
N LEU A 257 -0.08 12.06 12.08
CA LEU A 257 -1.34 11.65 12.72
C LEU A 257 -2.55 12.29 12.03
N ASN A 258 -2.45 13.55 11.60
CA ASN A 258 -3.49 14.24 10.83
C ASN A 258 -3.74 13.58 9.47
N VAL A 259 -2.69 13.13 8.77
CA VAL A 259 -2.84 12.36 7.51
C VAL A 259 -3.57 11.04 7.77
N LYS A 260 -3.33 10.40 8.93
CA LYS A 260 -4.04 9.18 9.32
C LYS A 260 -5.52 9.46 9.67
N ILE A 261 -5.79 10.51 10.44
CA ILE A 261 -7.14 11.00 10.77
C ILE A 261 -7.94 11.30 9.52
N GLN A 262 -7.36 12.02 8.55
CA GLN A 262 -8.03 12.36 7.30
C GLN A 262 -8.44 11.11 6.52
N ARG A 263 -7.55 10.10 6.41
CA ARG A 263 -7.89 8.85 5.71
C ARG A 263 -9.03 8.09 6.39
N THR A 264 -9.05 8.05 7.72
CA THR A 264 -10.15 7.42 8.46
C THR A 264 -11.46 8.19 8.30
N ASP A 265 -11.40 9.52 8.26
CA ASP A 265 -12.57 10.36 7.97
C ASP A 265 -13.14 10.07 6.58
N GLU A 266 -12.29 9.98 5.55
CA GLU A 266 -12.67 9.60 4.19
C GLU A 266 -13.30 8.20 4.14
N LYS A 267 -12.75 7.22 4.89
CA LYS A 267 -13.34 5.87 5.02
C LYS A 267 -14.73 5.91 5.66
N LEU A 268 -14.89 6.64 6.77
CA LEU A 268 -16.18 6.81 7.45
C LEU A 268 -17.22 7.50 6.56
N GLN A 269 -16.82 8.48 5.77
CA GLN A 269 -17.70 9.11 4.78
C GLN A 269 -18.18 8.10 3.72
N LYS A 270 -17.27 7.29 3.15
CA LYS A 270 -17.62 6.22 2.20
C LYS A 270 -18.57 5.18 2.81
N ILE A 271 -18.35 4.79 4.07
CA ILE A 271 -19.26 3.92 4.83
C ILE A 271 -20.65 4.57 4.93
N GLY A 272 -20.72 5.84 5.34
CA GLY A 272 -21.97 6.60 5.43
C GLY A 272 -22.71 6.73 4.09
N GLU A 273 -22.00 6.88 2.98
CA GLU A 273 -22.57 6.89 1.62
C GLU A 273 -23.14 5.51 1.24
N LYS A 274 -22.37 4.43 1.47
CA LYS A 274 -22.82 3.06 1.19
C LYS A 274 -24.05 2.68 2.00
N VAL A 275 -24.12 3.07 3.28
CA VAL A 275 -25.30 2.84 4.14
C VAL A 275 -26.55 3.55 3.60
N LYS A 276 -26.41 4.76 3.02
CA LYS A 276 -27.54 5.47 2.40
C LYS A 276 -28.07 4.76 1.15
N VAL A 277 -27.18 4.20 0.34
CA VAL A 277 -27.56 3.44 -0.87
C VAL A 277 -28.31 2.16 -0.51
N VAL A 278 -27.91 1.50 0.57
CA VAL A 278 -28.52 0.24 1.04
C VAL A 278 -29.71 0.48 1.99
N GLY A 279 -30.25 1.70 2.03
CA GLY A 279 -31.27 2.11 2.98
C GLY A 279 -32.57 1.28 2.96
N PRO A 280 -33.34 1.30 4.07
CA PRO A 280 -34.44 0.38 4.38
C PRO A 280 -35.68 0.48 3.47
N GLU A 281 -35.70 1.38 2.49
CA GLU A 281 -36.84 1.62 1.59
C GLU A 281 -36.77 0.83 0.27
N GLN A 282 -35.63 0.21 -0.05
CA GLN A 282 -35.62 -0.83 -1.08
C GLN A 282 -36.23 -2.11 -0.49
N GLN A 283 -37.56 -2.20 -0.52
CA GLN A 283 -38.33 -3.43 -0.31
C GLN A 283 -38.05 -4.41 -1.46
N ILE A 284 -36.82 -4.89 -1.57
CA ILE A 284 -36.52 -6.06 -2.36
C ILE A 284 -37.01 -7.23 -1.49
N GLY A 285 -38.10 -7.87 -1.89
CA GLY A 285 -38.85 -8.88 -1.11
C GLY A 285 -38.13 -10.21 -0.87
N GLY A 286 -36.80 -10.20 -0.71
CA GLY A 286 -35.98 -11.34 -0.34
C GLY A 286 -35.61 -11.33 1.15
N PRO A 287 -34.99 -12.42 1.65
CA PRO A 287 -34.40 -12.50 2.98
C PRO A 287 -33.14 -11.63 3.03
N ILE A 288 -33.31 -10.32 2.98
CA ILE A 288 -32.23 -9.34 2.86
C ILE A 288 -31.81 -8.91 4.25
N ALA A 289 -30.50 -8.71 4.40
CA ALA A 289 -29.76 -8.16 5.55
C ALA A 289 -30.66 -7.60 6.65
N ASP A 290 -30.57 -8.20 7.84
CA ASP A 290 -31.34 -7.80 9.00
C ASP A 290 -31.26 -6.27 9.16
N LYS A 291 -32.40 -5.59 9.28
CA LYS A 291 -32.42 -4.13 9.53
C LYS A 291 -31.55 -3.76 10.73
N SER A 292 -31.34 -4.72 11.64
CA SER A 292 -30.37 -4.64 12.73
C SER A 292 -28.94 -4.34 12.25
N ASP A 293 -28.42 -5.00 11.21
CA ASP A 293 -27.03 -4.84 10.75
C ASP A 293 -26.79 -3.46 10.14
N VAL A 294 -27.74 -2.95 9.35
CA VAL A 294 -27.66 -1.60 8.75
C VAL A 294 -27.70 -0.52 9.84
N ASN A 295 -28.57 -0.68 10.83
CA ASN A 295 -28.64 0.24 11.97
C ASN A 295 -27.36 0.19 12.80
N GLN A 296 -26.81 -1.00 13.05
CA GLN A 296 -25.56 -1.16 13.78
C GLN A 296 -24.38 -0.47 13.08
N VAL A 297 -24.26 -0.62 11.76
CA VAL A 297 -23.22 0.08 10.98
C VAL A 297 -23.38 1.60 11.08
N LYS A 298 -24.62 2.10 11.03
CA LYS A 298 -24.88 3.54 11.17
C LYS A 298 -24.48 4.05 12.55
N GLU A 299 -24.89 3.37 13.62
CA GLU A 299 -24.54 3.71 15.00
C GLU A 299 -23.02 3.67 15.22
N ASN A 300 -22.35 2.61 14.73
CA ASN A 300 -20.90 2.48 14.81
C ASN A 300 -20.18 3.60 14.04
N SER A 301 -20.67 3.96 12.85
CA SER A 301 -20.09 5.05 12.06
C SER A 301 -20.25 6.41 12.74
N GLU A 302 -21.39 6.67 13.36
CA GLU A 302 -21.64 7.90 14.13
C GLU A 302 -20.76 7.95 15.39
N ALA A 303 -20.64 6.83 16.12
CA ALA A 303 -19.75 6.71 17.27
C ALA A 303 -18.27 6.92 16.89
N ALA A 304 -17.82 6.31 15.78
CA ALA A 304 -16.47 6.49 15.27
C ALA A 304 -16.18 7.94 14.88
N GLN A 305 -17.14 8.66 14.28
CA GLN A 305 -16.98 10.09 13.98
C GLN A 305 -16.80 10.93 15.25
N VAL A 306 -17.58 10.65 16.31
CA VAL A 306 -17.45 11.37 17.59
C VAL A 306 -16.07 11.14 18.22
N ILE A 307 -15.57 9.90 18.23
CA ILE A 307 -14.22 9.59 18.75
C ILE A 307 -13.15 10.24 17.86
N LEU A 308 -13.33 10.27 16.54
CA LEU A 308 -12.37 10.92 15.63
C LEU A 308 -12.27 12.44 15.87
N GLU A 309 -13.37 13.11 16.22
CA GLU A 309 -13.34 14.52 16.64
C GLU A 309 -12.60 14.70 17.98
N GLU A 310 -12.77 13.78 18.94
CA GLU A 310 -11.98 13.76 20.18
C GLU A 310 -10.48 13.61 19.88
N VAL A 311 -10.11 12.71 18.96
CA VAL A 311 -8.72 12.54 18.50
C VAL A 311 -8.17 13.85 17.94
N LYS A 312 -8.92 14.56 17.08
CA LYS A 312 -8.49 15.86 16.53
C LYS A 312 -8.19 16.89 17.62
N VAL A 313 -9.02 16.94 18.68
CA VAL A 313 -8.80 17.81 19.84
C VAL A 313 -7.51 17.41 20.58
N LEU A 314 -7.32 16.11 20.87
CA LEU A 314 -6.11 15.61 21.56
C LEU A 314 -4.82 15.90 20.76
N VAL A 315 -4.85 15.77 19.43
CA VAL A 315 -3.71 16.14 18.57
C VAL A 315 -3.39 17.63 18.67
N ASN A 316 -4.41 18.49 18.67
CA ASN A 316 -4.23 19.93 18.82
C ASN A 316 -3.63 20.28 20.18
N ASP A 317 -4.08 19.61 21.25
CA ASP A 317 -3.62 19.80 22.63
C ASP A 317 -2.24 19.17 22.92
N ASN A 318 -1.60 18.54 21.93
CA ASN A 318 -0.32 17.83 22.04
C ASN A 318 -0.37 16.55 22.90
N MET A 319 -1.57 16.00 23.11
CA MET A 319 -1.83 14.76 23.83
C MET A 319 -1.67 13.57 22.86
N LEU A 320 -0.48 13.42 22.27
CA LEU A 320 -0.25 12.52 21.12
C LEU A 320 -0.44 11.03 21.44
N SER A 321 -0.04 10.58 22.64
CA SER A 321 -0.23 9.18 23.06
C SER A 321 -1.71 8.86 23.25
N GLU A 322 -2.45 9.72 23.94
CA GLU A 322 -3.91 9.53 24.13
C GLU A 322 -4.65 9.64 22.79
N ALA A 323 -4.22 10.55 21.92
CA ALA A 323 -4.75 10.67 20.56
C ALA A 323 -4.56 9.37 19.76
N LEU A 324 -3.38 8.74 19.83
CA LEU A 324 -3.11 7.48 19.13
C LEU A 324 -3.97 6.33 19.69
N GLU A 325 -4.13 6.23 21.01
CA GLU A 325 -4.96 5.20 21.64
C GLU A 325 -6.44 5.32 21.22
N LYS A 326 -7.00 6.53 21.29
CA LYS A 326 -8.36 6.83 20.83
C LYS A 326 -8.53 6.64 19.32
N PHE A 327 -7.49 6.92 18.54
CA PHE A 327 -7.48 6.67 17.12
C PHE A 327 -7.55 5.15 16.82
N GLN A 328 -6.82 4.32 17.58
CA GLN A 328 -6.88 2.85 17.43
C GLN A 328 -8.28 2.30 17.72
N GLU A 329 -8.97 2.84 18.73
CA GLU A 329 -10.37 2.52 19.02
C GLU A 329 -11.28 2.87 17.83
N THR A 330 -11.13 4.09 17.29
CA THR A 330 -11.88 4.56 16.11
C THR A 330 -11.64 3.68 14.88
N SER A 331 -10.38 3.31 14.63
CA SER A 331 -10.00 2.44 13.52
C SER A 331 -10.66 1.07 13.65
N LYS A 332 -10.68 0.48 14.85
CA LYS A 332 -11.35 -0.80 15.10
C LYS A 332 -12.84 -0.75 14.77
N ILE A 333 -13.56 0.28 15.24
CA ILE A 333 -14.99 0.45 14.97
C ILE A 333 -15.23 0.65 13.45
N THR A 334 -14.35 1.40 12.79
CA THR A 334 -14.41 1.63 11.34
C THR A 334 -14.28 0.32 10.57
N LYS A 335 -13.31 -0.54 10.91
CA LYS A 335 -13.12 -1.86 10.27
C LYS A 335 -14.28 -2.81 10.48
N GLU A 336 -14.83 -2.85 11.70
CA GLU A 336 -16.02 -3.65 11.99
C GLU A 336 -17.21 -3.21 11.13
N SER A 337 -17.34 -1.90 10.92
CA SER A 337 -18.37 -1.31 10.04
C SER A 337 -18.13 -1.65 8.57
N GLU A 338 -16.90 -1.54 8.06
CA GLU A 338 -16.54 -1.93 6.68
C GLU A 338 -16.81 -3.40 6.40
N LYS A 339 -16.48 -4.28 7.36
CA LYS A 339 -16.71 -5.71 7.24
C LYS A 339 -18.20 -6.05 7.18
N THR A 340 -19.01 -5.38 8.00
CA THR A 340 -20.47 -5.59 7.99
C THR A 340 -21.08 -5.05 6.69
N ILE A 341 -20.68 -3.88 6.22
CA ILE A 341 -21.10 -3.34 4.90
C ILE A 341 -20.73 -4.31 3.78
N SER A 342 -19.51 -4.83 3.76
CA SER A 342 -19.05 -5.74 2.71
C SER A 342 -19.88 -7.04 2.68
N LYS A 343 -20.33 -7.53 3.84
CA LYS A 343 -21.26 -8.67 3.91
C LYS A 343 -22.64 -8.31 3.36
N ILE A 344 -23.15 -7.13 3.71
CA ILE A 344 -24.44 -6.64 3.22
C ILE A 344 -24.40 -6.49 1.69
N GLU A 345 -23.33 -5.90 1.14
CA GLU A 345 -23.12 -5.76 -0.30
C GLU A 345 -23.07 -7.12 -1.02
N LYS A 346 -22.38 -8.12 -0.44
CA LYS A 346 -22.36 -9.49 -0.96
C LYS A 346 -23.74 -10.10 -1.07
N VAL A 347 -24.52 -10.05 0.01
CA VAL A 347 -25.88 -10.59 0.05
C VAL A 347 -26.79 -9.86 -0.96
N ALA A 348 -26.69 -8.53 -1.03
CA ALA A 348 -27.46 -7.73 -1.98
C ALA A 348 -27.14 -8.12 -3.43
N ASN A 349 -25.86 -8.30 -3.77
CA ASN A 349 -25.42 -8.69 -5.11
C ASN A 349 -25.85 -10.12 -5.49
N GLU A 350 -25.85 -11.06 -4.53
CA GLU A 350 -26.35 -12.42 -4.76
C GLU A 350 -27.85 -12.43 -5.07
N VAL A 351 -28.65 -11.68 -4.31
CA VAL A 351 -30.10 -11.55 -4.54
C VAL A 351 -30.41 -10.94 -5.92
N ILE A 352 -29.63 -9.94 -6.36
CA ILE A 352 -29.76 -9.34 -7.70
C ILE A 352 -29.44 -10.37 -8.80
N LYS A 353 -28.42 -11.21 -8.63
CA LYS A 353 -28.06 -12.26 -9.60
C LYS A 353 -29.13 -13.36 -9.70
N GLU A 354 -29.71 -13.77 -8.58
CA GLU A 354 -30.79 -14.77 -8.55
C GLU A 354 -32.08 -14.26 -9.20
N THR A 355 -32.45 -13.00 -8.93
CA THR A 355 -33.63 -12.36 -9.55
C THR A 355 -33.45 -12.15 -11.06
N ALA A 356 -32.24 -11.81 -11.52
CA ALA A 356 -31.95 -11.72 -12.94
C ALA A 356 -32.00 -13.08 -13.67
N SER A 357 -31.55 -14.15 -13.01
CA SER A 357 -31.49 -15.49 -13.62
C SER A 357 -32.85 -16.18 -13.72
N THR A 358 -33.78 -15.85 -12.82
CA THR A 358 -35.15 -16.42 -12.81
C THR A 358 -36.10 -15.75 -13.82
N SER A 359 -35.74 -14.58 -14.37
CA SER A 359 -36.50 -13.88 -15.40
C SER A 359 -36.35 -14.50 -16.80
N THR A 360 -35.33 -15.33 -17.06
CA THR A 360 -34.96 -15.75 -18.43
C THR A 360 -35.51 -17.11 -18.83
N ASP A 361 -36.09 -17.89 -17.92
CA ASP A 361 -36.43 -19.32 -18.15
C ASP A 361 -37.94 -19.65 -18.10
N LYS A 362 -38.82 -18.64 -18.11
CA LYS A 362 -40.26 -18.85 -18.34
C LYS A 362 -40.77 -17.89 -19.40
N GLY A 363 -41.05 -18.46 -20.58
CA GLY A 363 -41.46 -17.74 -21.77
C GLY A 363 -42.60 -16.75 -21.57
N GLY A 364 -42.51 -15.63 -22.29
CA GLY A 364 -43.65 -14.79 -22.64
C GLY A 364 -44.51 -14.34 -21.46
N VAL A 365 -43.94 -13.64 -20.48
CA VAL A 365 -44.77 -12.81 -19.60
C VAL A 365 -45.22 -11.60 -20.41
N LYS A 366 -46.41 -11.72 -21.00
CA LYS A 366 -47.17 -10.60 -21.56
C LYS A 366 -47.53 -9.68 -20.38
N GLY A 367 -46.72 -8.67 -20.13
CA GLY A 367 -47.02 -7.65 -19.14
C GLY A 367 -48.23 -6.85 -19.59
N ILE A 368 -49.39 -7.11 -18.99
CA ILE A 368 -50.53 -6.20 -19.10
C ILE A 368 -50.23 -5.06 -18.13
N ILE A 369 -49.79 -3.92 -18.66
CA ILE A 369 -49.81 -2.67 -17.91
C ILE A 369 -51.28 -2.21 -17.94
N GLU A 370 -52.02 -2.51 -16.88
CA GLU A 370 -53.36 -1.95 -16.69
C GLU A 370 -53.17 -0.51 -16.21
N LEU A 371 -53.15 0.42 -17.17
CA LEU A 371 -53.24 1.85 -16.89
C LEU A 371 -54.68 2.12 -16.45
N GLU A 372 -54.87 2.47 -15.19
CA GLU A 372 -56.16 2.90 -14.65
C GLU A 372 -56.52 4.25 -15.26
N GLY A 373 -57.23 4.21 -16.40
CA GLY A 373 -57.69 5.37 -17.15
C GLY A 373 -58.60 4.93 -18.30
N GLU A 374 -59.81 5.50 -18.35
CA GLU A 374 -60.92 5.14 -19.25
C GLU A 374 -60.52 4.84 -20.71
N ASP A 375 -61.04 3.71 -21.20
CA ASP A 375 -61.32 3.39 -22.60
C ASP A 375 -60.19 3.60 -23.64
N SER A 376 -59.05 2.92 -23.49
CA SER A 376 -58.34 2.36 -24.65
C SER A 376 -57.26 1.33 -24.24
N SER A 377 -57.51 0.04 -24.47
CA SER A 377 -56.48 -1.00 -24.33
C SER A 377 -55.63 -1.08 -25.61
N GLU A 378 -54.48 -0.41 -25.63
CA GLU A 378 -53.49 -0.56 -26.70
C GLU A 378 -52.43 -1.59 -26.26
N VAL A 379 -52.28 -2.67 -27.03
CA VAL A 379 -51.30 -3.73 -26.77
C VAL A 379 -49.98 -3.32 -27.41
N ILE A 380 -49.02 -2.87 -26.62
CA ILE A 380 -47.66 -2.57 -27.09
C ILE A 380 -46.80 -3.83 -26.93
N ASP A 381 -46.34 -4.38 -28.05
CA ASP A 381 -45.41 -5.51 -28.11
C ASP A 381 -43.98 -4.96 -28.01
N LEU A 382 -43.41 -4.92 -26.81
CA LEU A 382 -42.01 -4.52 -26.61
C LEU A 382 -41.09 -5.74 -26.74
N LYS A 383 -40.13 -5.67 -27.66
CA LYS A 383 -39.07 -6.68 -27.79
C LYS A 383 -38.02 -6.47 -26.69
N ILE A 384 -37.54 -7.56 -26.11
CA ILE A 384 -36.52 -7.57 -25.04
C ILE A 384 -35.22 -6.85 -25.45
N GLU A 385 -34.94 -6.77 -26.76
CA GLU A 385 -33.79 -6.06 -27.34
C GLU A 385 -33.82 -4.54 -27.06
N ASP A 386 -35.00 -3.95 -26.83
CA ASP A 386 -35.15 -2.51 -26.55
C ASP A 386 -34.83 -2.15 -25.09
N ILE A 387 -34.87 -3.12 -24.17
CA ILE A 387 -34.63 -2.93 -22.73
C ILE A 387 -33.14 -3.06 -22.38
N LEU A 388 -32.40 -3.91 -23.10
CA LEU A 388 -30.98 -4.16 -22.82
C LEU A 388 -30.04 -3.02 -23.23
N ASN A 389 -30.50 -2.06 -24.05
CA ASN A 389 -29.72 -0.88 -24.43
C ASN A 389 -29.78 0.28 -23.41
N TYR A 390 -30.47 0.13 -22.28
CA TYR A 390 -30.71 1.22 -21.31
C TYR A 390 -30.13 0.98 -19.89
N ALA A 391 -29.18 0.07 -19.73
CA ALA A 391 -28.38 0.00 -18.50
C ALA A 391 -27.21 1.00 -18.57
N PRO A 392 -27.10 2.01 -17.68
CA PRO A 392 -25.95 2.90 -17.68
C PRO A 392 -24.74 2.16 -17.09
N LEU A 393 -23.86 1.69 -17.96
CA LEU A 393 -22.46 1.44 -17.59
C LEU A 393 -21.83 2.80 -17.28
N GLY A 394 -21.28 2.93 -16.07
CA GLY A 394 -20.58 4.14 -15.65
C GLY A 394 -19.46 4.51 -16.63
N GLY A 395 -19.55 5.69 -17.19
CA GLY A 395 -18.52 6.29 -18.03
C GLY A 395 -18.72 7.80 -18.09
N GLU A 396 -17.74 8.55 -17.59
CA GLU A 396 -17.67 10.01 -17.75
C GLU A 396 -17.67 10.39 -19.24
N ILE A 397 -18.51 11.35 -19.60
CA ILE A 397 -18.55 11.96 -20.94
C ILE A 397 -17.60 13.15 -20.97
N ILE A 398 -16.64 13.15 -21.91
CA ILE A 398 -16.02 14.38 -22.43
C ILE A 398 -16.51 14.61 -23.87
N GLN A 399 -16.97 15.84 -24.10
CA GLN A 399 -17.64 16.41 -25.26
C GLN A 399 -16.81 16.40 -26.57
N SER A 400 -17.49 16.42 -27.72
CA SER A 400 -17.48 17.61 -28.60
C SER A 400 -18.62 17.58 -29.62
N ALA A 401 -19.22 18.75 -29.85
CA ALA A 401 -20.35 18.98 -30.74
C ALA A 401 -19.88 19.46 -32.13
N THR A 402 -20.65 19.13 -33.17
CA THR A 402 -20.83 19.98 -34.36
C THR A 402 -22.21 19.74 -34.99
N GLN A 403 -22.87 20.84 -35.37
CA GLN A 403 -24.24 21.02 -35.90
C GLN A 403 -24.47 20.29 -37.24
N THR A 404 -25.67 19.84 -37.65
CA THR A 404 -26.90 20.58 -38.06
C THR A 404 -28.06 19.58 -38.40
N PRO A 405 -29.32 20.02 -38.67
CA PRO A 405 -30.54 19.30 -38.27
C PRO A 405 -31.25 18.51 -39.38
N GLU A 406 -32.08 17.54 -38.98
CA GLU A 406 -33.30 17.20 -39.73
C GLU A 406 -34.41 16.61 -38.82
N VAL A 407 -35.63 16.77 -39.30
CA VAL A 407 -36.93 16.83 -38.62
C VAL A 407 -37.43 15.47 -38.11
N GLY A 408 -38.09 15.44 -36.95
CA GLY A 408 -38.92 14.32 -36.54
C GLY A 408 -39.33 14.34 -35.07
N THR A 409 -40.42 15.02 -34.74
CA THR A 409 -41.01 15.05 -33.39
C THR A 409 -41.69 13.73 -33.05
N SER A 410 -41.21 13.05 -32.00
CA SER A 410 -42.00 12.11 -31.20
C SER A 410 -41.73 12.42 -29.73
N SER A 411 -42.71 13.03 -29.07
CA SER A 411 -42.70 13.33 -27.64
C SER A 411 -42.92 12.05 -26.84
N LEU A 412 -41.91 11.60 -26.11
CA LEU A 412 -42.03 10.62 -25.03
C LEU A 412 -41.75 11.32 -23.70
N ASN A 413 -42.80 11.46 -22.89
CA ASN A 413 -42.72 11.91 -21.51
C ASN A 413 -42.01 10.82 -20.68
N TYR A 414 -40.84 11.14 -20.14
CA TYR A 414 -40.20 10.35 -19.10
C TYR A 414 -40.17 11.15 -17.80
N LEU A 415 -40.76 10.55 -16.75
CA LEU A 415 -40.65 11.03 -15.37
C LEU A 415 -39.18 10.97 -14.92
N TYR A 416 -38.58 12.15 -14.72
CA TYR A 416 -37.33 12.30 -13.98
C TYR A 416 -37.61 12.84 -12.57
N SER A 417 -36.99 12.17 -11.59
CA SER A 417 -36.27 12.73 -10.43
C SER A 417 -36.81 14.02 -9.80
N THR A 418 -37.20 13.90 -8.53
CA THR A 418 -37.66 14.95 -7.60
C THR A 418 -36.71 16.15 -7.45
N LYS A 419 -35.50 16.13 -8.03
CA LYS A 419 -34.56 17.26 -8.03
C LYS A 419 -34.77 18.29 -9.15
N ALA A 420 -35.64 17.99 -10.13
CA ALA A 420 -35.99 18.92 -11.21
C ALA A 420 -37.17 19.86 -10.87
N LYS A 421 -37.91 19.59 -9.78
CA LYS A 421 -39.04 20.45 -9.34
C LYS A 421 -38.60 21.73 -8.64
N ASP A 422 -37.42 21.74 -8.00
CA ASP A 422 -36.94 22.93 -7.31
C ASP A 422 -36.27 23.94 -8.25
N LEU A 423 -35.70 23.49 -9.38
CA LEU A 423 -35.10 24.37 -10.40
C LEU A 423 -36.12 24.99 -11.36
N LEU A 424 -37.34 24.44 -11.45
CA LEU A 424 -38.44 25.04 -12.23
C LEU A 424 -39.26 26.05 -11.43
N LYS A 425 -39.04 26.16 -10.11
CA LYS A 425 -39.71 27.14 -9.25
C LYS A 425 -39.00 28.51 -9.21
N GLU A 426 -37.78 28.58 -9.72
CA GLU A 426 -36.97 29.81 -9.80
C GLU A 426 -37.05 30.47 -11.20
N PHE A 427 -37.85 29.92 -12.11
CA PHE A 427 -38.11 30.47 -13.45
C PHE A 427 -39.56 30.96 -13.66
N GLU A 428 -40.41 30.90 -12.62
CA GLU A 428 -41.78 31.43 -12.61
C GLU A 428 -42.05 32.47 -11.50
N GLU A 429 -41.00 33.16 -11.03
CA GLU A 429 -41.07 34.51 -10.43
C GLU A 429 -40.04 35.41 -11.14
#